data_AF-A0A355TY59-F1
#
_entry.id   AF-A0A355TY59-F1
#
_cell.length_a   1.000
_cell.length_b   1.000
_cell.length_c   1.000
_cell.angle_alpha   90.00
_cell.angle_beta   90.00
_cell.angle_gamma   90.00
#
_symmetry.space_group_name_H-M   'P 1'
#
loop_
_entity.id
_entity.type
_entity.pdbx_description
1 polymer ?
#
loop_
_entity_poly.entity_id
_entity_poly.type
_entity_poly.pdbx_seq_one_letter_code
_entity_poly.pdbx_strand_id
1 'polypeptide(L)'
;MITVNCRYFQIQERGSIMSQRNDYNYSNFDNYNDGFNNREYRRRSPQSRQTVSNRPVYNVNRNNRRPKRRNKRRTRNRIIIVCSFILIIVLLIVLFSIMFRGCSDDRLQAGSNISKETKSTAQTTASGEASDGKQADESSGGLLSPSTFVTPEIKDDNSEGFNSFGIYVWNEAGFELFGSDEEKAKKYAETINGFADKFSDNVKIYDMVVPNHTEMGLPQRLKNNEAQSSSQADNIKSIYEKLSDKVTPVNAYNLIAEHNNEYIYFNSDHHWTGLGAYYAYSAFAQTTNQKVLDLKSCEEKTIEGFTGSFTSYSDVIKSDTVHYWNLPYNVNMDIYRTADTFDTYNSPYYEYAESGTATYGVFIIGDNQDTGLTVLRSESEDVSEGKKIAVIKESYGNAFVPYLTNNYQEVHTIDFRYFSQNIPEYCEANGIDEVLFINGVMSANTQIQLDSMSNLF
;
A
#
# COMPACT_ATOMS: atom_id res chain seq x y z
N MET A 1 -18.11 12.70 66.16
CA MET A 1 -17.20 13.75 66.64
C MET A 1 -15.78 13.30 66.41
N ILE A 2 -14.99 14.23 65.90
CA ILE A 2 -13.55 14.22 65.64
C ILE A 2 -12.74 13.52 66.74
N THR A 3 -11.77 12.68 66.34
CA THR A 3 -10.41 12.76 66.90
C THR A 3 -9.37 12.39 65.85
N VAL A 4 -8.46 13.33 65.62
CA VAL A 4 -7.26 13.27 64.78
C VAL A 4 -6.10 12.74 65.62
N ASN A 5 -5.15 12.02 65.02
CA ASN A 5 -3.74 12.18 65.38
C ASN A 5 -2.77 11.73 64.27
N CYS A 6 -1.92 12.68 63.86
CA CYS A 6 -0.82 12.55 62.91
C CYS A 6 0.36 11.73 63.46
N ARG A 7 1.13 11.07 62.57
CA ARG A 7 2.61 11.10 62.60
C ARG A 7 3.22 10.99 61.20
N TYR A 8 4.15 11.91 60.94
CA TYR A 8 5.15 11.92 59.88
C TYR A 8 6.18 10.79 60.06
N PHE A 9 6.75 10.27 58.97
CA PHE A 9 8.16 9.87 58.92
C PHE A 9 8.73 9.96 57.49
N GLN A 10 9.93 10.56 57.39
CA GLN A 10 10.75 10.73 56.19
C GLN A 10 11.51 9.44 55.82
N ILE A 11 11.56 9.20 54.51
CA ILE A 11 12.65 8.77 53.62
C ILE A 11 13.87 8.09 54.28
N GLN A 12 14.14 6.85 53.83
CA GLN A 12 15.48 6.28 53.78
C GLN A 12 15.74 5.72 52.37
N GLU A 13 16.72 6.28 51.67
CA GLU A 13 17.28 5.75 50.43
C GLU A 13 18.04 4.44 50.71
N ARG A 14 17.79 3.43 49.89
CA ARG A 14 18.78 2.39 49.56
C ARG A 14 18.70 2.11 48.07
N GLY A 15 19.79 2.40 47.38
CA GLY A 15 19.98 2.06 45.98
C GLY A 15 19.93 0.55 45.78
N SER A 16 19.25 0.14 44.72
CA SER A 16 19.49 -1.13 44.06
C SER A 16 19.51 -0.85 42.56
N ILE A 17 20.67 -1.10 41.97
CA ILE A 17 20.90 -1.09 40.53
C ILE A 17 20.11 -2.27 39.96
N MET A 18 19.03 -2.00 39.25
CA MET A 18 18.33 -2.99 38.43
C MET A 18 18.54 -2.62 36.98
N SER A 19 19.25 -3.49 36.26
CA SER A 19 19.52 -3.35 34.83
C SER A 19 18.21 -3.33 34.05
N GLN A 20 17.99 -2.28 33.28
CA GLN A 20 17.04 -2.31 32.18
C GLN A 20 17.52 -3.33 31.14
N ARG A 21 16.75 -4.39 30.97
CA ARG A 21 16.74 -5.24 29.76
C ARG A 21 15.28 -5.59 29.51
N ASN A 22 14.63 -4.75 28.71
CA ASN A 22 13.38 -5.11 28.03
C ASN A 22 13.71 -5.16 26.53
N ASP A 23 14.33 -6.25 26.11
CA ASP A 23 14.39 -6.61 24.70
C ASP A 23 13.12 -7.42 24.41
N TYR A 24 12.07 -6.75 23.94
CA TYR A 24 10.89 -7.43 23.41
C TYR A 24 11.19 -7.88 21.99
N ASN A 25 11.41 -9.18 21.84
CA ASN A 25 11.73 -9.83 20.59
C ASN A 25 10.43 -10.00 19.77
N TYR A 26 10.13 -9.02 18.90
CA TYR A 26 9.12 -9.14 17.85
C TYR A 26 9.66 -10.03 16.73
N SER A 27 9.58 -11.33 16.92
CA SER A 27 9.72 -12.31 15.84
C SER A 27 9.37 -13.69 16.37
N ASN A 28 8.66 -14.46 15.55
CA ASN A 28 8.18 -15.82 15.75
C ASN A 28 6.74 -15.88 16.23
N PHE A 29 5.80 -15.91 15.29
CA PHE A 29 4.78 -16.97 15.26
C PHE A 29 4.06 -17.14 13.90
N ASP A 30 4.58 -16.62 12.77
CA ASP A 30 3.89 -16.79 11.46
C ASP A 30 4.65 -17.61 10.40
N ASN A 31 5.75 -18.30 10.74
CA ASN A 31 6.51 -19.09 9.77
C ASN A 31 6.43 -20.61 10.02
N TYR A 32 5.54 -21.29 9.29
CA TYR A 32 5.60 -22.75 9.09
C TYR A 32 5.58 -23.09 7.60
N ASN A 33 6.68 -23.70 7.14
CA ASN A 33 6.99 -24.00 5.75
C ASN A 33 7.00 -25.53 5.54
N ASP A 34 6.09 -26.04 4.71
CA ASP A 34 6.05 -27.44 4.28
C ASP A 34 6.68 -27.60 2.89
N GLY A 35 7.95 -28.03 2.85
CA GLY A 35 8.68 -28.29 1.60
C GLY A 35 8.64 -29.76 1.18
N PHE A 36 8.27 -30.03 -0.09
CA PHE A 36 8.47 -31.32 -0.75
C PHE A 36 9.46 -31.22 -1.94
N ASN A 37 10.51 -32.05 -1.88
CA ASN A 37 11.56 -32.24 -2.89
C ASN A 37 11.11 -33.10 -4.10
N ASN A 38 11.61 -32.82 -5.31
CA ASN A 38 12.58 -33.69 -6.02
C ASN A 38 12.85 -33.32 -7.52
N ARG A 39 14.16 -33.20 -7.82
CA ARG A 39 14.97 -33.84 -8.89
C ARG A 39 14.94 -33.40 -10.38
N GLU A 40 16.18 -33.06 -10.78
CA GLU A 40 17.00 -33.60 -11.90
C GLU A 40 16.97 -32.98 -13.32
N TYR A 41 18.01 -32.16 -13.57
CA TYR A 41 19.05 -32.28 -14.61
C TYR A 41 18.68 -32.73 -16.05
N ARG A 42 18.93 -31.85 -17.04
CA ARG A 42 19.95 -32.10 -18.10
C ARG A 42 20.28 -30.89 -18.99
N ARG A 43 21.59 -30.64 -19.15
CA ARG A 43 22.24 -29.74 -20.13
C ARG A 43 22.30 -30.36 -21.54
N ARG A 44 22.29 -29.54 -22.61
CA ARG A 44 23.43 -29.37 -23.55
C ARG A 44 23.19 -28.34 -24.71
N SER A 45 24.28 -27.60 -24.92
CA SER A 45 24.68 -26.53 -25.85
C SER A 45 24.73 -26.82 -27.38
N PRO A 46 25.06 -25.82 -28.25
CA PRO A 46 24.51 -25.61 -29.60
C PRO A 46 25.50 -25.74 -30.77
N GLN A 47 25.04 -25.49 -32.01
CA GLN A 47 25.88 -25.46 -33.23
C GLN A 47 25.71 -24.19 -34.11
N SER A 48 26.84 -23.50 -34.28
CA SER A 48 27.42 -22.76 -35.44
C SER A 48 26.58 -22.24 -36.62
N ARG A 49 26.89 -21.00 -37.09
CA ARG A 49 27.73 -20.74 -38.29
C ARG A 49 27.96 -19.24 -38.55
N GLN A 50 29.19 -18.90 -38.95
CA GLN A 50 29.66 -17.60 -39.44
C GLN A 50 29.43 -17.45 -40.96
N THR A 51 29.30 -16.21 -41.46
CA THR A 51 29.95 -15.74 -42.71
C THR A 51 30.12 -14.21 -42.67
N VAL A 52 31.28 -13.70 -43.08
CA VAL A 52 31.64 -12.27 -43.11
C VAL A 52 32.34 -11.92 -44.44
N SER A 53 31.77 -10.89 -45.08
CA SER A 53 32.28 -9.80 -45.94
C SER A 53 33.46 -9.98 -46.92
N ASN A 54 33.33 -9.30 -48.08
CA ASN A 54 34.41 -8.47 -48.62
C ASN A 54 33.89 -7.25 -49.41
N ARG A 55 34.66 -6.14 -49.36
CA ARG A 55 34.39 -4.73 -49.75
C ARG A 55 34.84 -4.38 -51.22
N PRO A 56 35.15 -3.11 -51.60
CA PRO A 56 34.30 -2.03 -52.18
C PRO A 56 34.90 -1.45 -53.51
N VAL A 57 34.48 -0.25 -54.00
CA VAL A 57 35.35 0.84 -54.60
C VAL A 57 34.57 2.01 -55.28
N TYR A 58 34.84 3.23 -54.77
CA TYR A 58 35.06 4.60 -55.35
C TYR A 58 34.03 5.56 -56.02
N ASN A 59 34.22 6.83 -55.60
CA ASN A 59 33.69 8.17 -55.96
C ASN A 59 33.86 8.65 -57.41
N VAL A 60 33.11 9.69 -57.84
CA VAL A 60 33.62 11.01 -58.33
C VAL A 60 32.49 12.06 -58.40
N ASN A 61 32.87 13.31 -58.08
CA ASN A 61 32.12 14.57 -57.97
C ASN A 61 32.20 15.40 -59.28
N ARG A 62 31.19 16.22 -59.66
CA ARG A 62 31.41 17.56 -60.26
C ARG A 62 30.15 18.42 -60.52
N ASN A 63 30.32 19.71 -60.21
CA ASN A 63 29.43 20.86 -60.34
C ASN A 63 29.04 21.26 -61.78
N ASN A 64 27.94 22.02 -61.92
CA ASN A 64 27.90 23.22 -62.79
C ASN A 64 26.72 24.18 -62.47
N ARG A 65 26.98 25.50 -62.51
CA ARG A 65 26.03 26.60 -62.27
C ARG A 65 25.80 27.46 -63.54
N ARG A 66 24.51 27.62 -63.93
CA ARG A 66 23.75 28.82 -64.39
C ARG A 66 24.03 29.44 -65.80
N PRO A 67 23.01 30.00 -66.51
CA PRO A 67 22.54 31.39 -66.24
C PRO A 67 21.02 31.75 -66.42
N LYS A 68 20.57 32.61 -65.49
CA LYS A 68 19.63 33.78 -65.48
C LYS A 68 18.56 34.07 -66.57
N ARG A 69 17.41 34.57 -66.04
CA ARG A 69 16.49 35.66 -66.49
C ARG A 69 15.18 35.31 -67.24
N ARG A 70 14.12 35.03 -66.47
CA ARG A 70 12.74 35.56 -66.67
C ARG A 70 11.98 35.44 -65.35
N ASN A 71 11.02 36.33 -65.08
CA ASN A 71 10.10 36.34 -63.92
C ASN A 71 10.47 37.17 -62.67
N LYS A 72 10.90 38.43 -62.86
CA LYS A 72 11.00 39.42 -61.76
C LYS A 72 9.65 40.04 -61.34
N ARG A 73 8.51 39.62 -61.93
CA ARG A 73 7.15 40.05 -61.53
C ARG A 73 6.35 39.02 -60.73
N ARG A 74 6.69 37.72 -60.76
CA ARG A 74 5.97 36.65 -60.02
C ARG A 74 6.45 36.48 -58.56
N THR A 75 7.69 36.87 -58.25
CA THR A 75 8.23 36.80 -56.89
C THR A 75 7.70 37.91 -55.98
N ARG A 76 7.37 39.08 -56.52
CA ARG A 76 6.84 40.20 -55.73
C ARG A 76 5.44 39.93 -55.18
N ASN A 77 4.56 39.28 -55.96
CA ASN A 77 3.23 38.89 -55.50
C ASN A 77 3.27 37.71 -54.51
N ARG A 78 4.25 36.80 -54.65
CA ARG A 78 4.48 35.73 -53.66
C ARG A 78 5.00 36.27 -52.33
N ILE A 79 5.87 37.27 -52.35
CA ILE A 79 6.36 37.92 -51.13
C ILE A 79 5.22 38.63 -50.40
N ILE A 80 4.33 39.33 -51.11
CA ILE A 80 3.17 40.00 -50.49
C ILE A 80 2.24 38.95 -49.84
N ILE A 81 1.91 37.86 -50.54
CA ILE A 81 1.04 36.80 -49.98
C ILE A 81 1.69 36.13 -48.76
N VAL A 82 2.98 35.84 -48.82
CA VAL A 82 3.71 35.21 -47.70
C VAL A 82 3.81 36.17 -46.51
N CYS A 83 4.09 37.45 -46.74
CA CYS A 83 4.13 38.45 -45.67
C CYS A 83 2.75 38.67 -45.04
N SER A 84 1.67 38.73 -45.83
CA SER A 84 0.30 38.81 -45.31
C SER A 84 -0.07 37.58 -44.49
N PHE A 85 0.33 36.38 -44.92
CA PHE A 85 0.08 35.14 -44.19
C PHE A 85 0.85 35.09 -42.86
N ILE A 86 2.11 35.51 -42.85
CA ILE A 86 2.91 35.63 -41.61
C ILE A 86 2.28 36.64 -40.65
N LEU A 87 1.78 37.78 -41.16
CA LEU A 87 1.17 38.82 -40.33
C LEU A 87 -0.16 38.34 -39.71
N ILE A 88 -0.94 37.54 -40.44
CA ILE A 88 -2.15 36.88 -39.91
C ILE A 88 -1.78 35.85 -38.83
N ILE A 89 -0.73 35.04 -39.04
CA ILE A 89 -0.26 34.08 -38.03
C ILE A 89 0.21 34.79 -36.76
N VAL A 90 0.97 35.89 -36.89
CA VAL A 90 1.40 36.67 -35.73
C VAL A 90 0.20 37.29 -35.01
N LEU A 91 -0.79 37.80 -35.74
CA LEU A 91 -2.05 38.29 -35.14
C LEU A 91 -2.82 37.18 -34.41
N LEU A 92 -2.87 35.98 -34.97
CA LEU A 92 -3.49 34.81 -34.33
C LEU A 92 -2.73 34.40 -33.08
N ILE A 93 -1.39 34.38 -33.10
CA ILE A 93 -0.55 34.09 -31.92
C ILE A 93 -0.77 35.15 -30.84
N VAL A 94 -0.85 36.43 -31.20
CA VAL A 94 -1.12 37.52 -30.24
C VAL A 94 -2.53 37.40 -29.68
N LEU A 95 -3.55 37.12 -30.49
CA LEU A 95 -4.92 36.87 -30.02
C LEU A 95 -4.98 35.65 -29.09
N PHE A 96 -4.28 34.56 -29.43
CA PHE A 96 -4.17 33.37 -28.57
C PHE A 96 -3.44 33.68 -27.26
N SER A 97 -2.39 34.51 -27.31
CA SER A 97 -1.64 34.97 -26.13
C SER A 97 -2.47 35.89 -25.22
N ILE A 98 -3.45 36.62 -25.77
CA ILE A 98 -4.37 37.46 -25.01
C ILE A 98 -5.51 36.62 -24.40
N MET A 99 -5.97 35.56 -25.08
CA MET A 99 -6.95 34.61 -24.52
C MET A 99 -6.37 33.72 -23.40
N PHE A 100 -5.04 33.53 -23.36
CA PHE A 100 -4.34 32.86 -22.25
C PHE A 100 -3.80 33.82 -21.17
N ARG A 101 -4.13 35.12 -21.23
CA ARG A 101 -3.74 36.14 -20.23
C ARG A 101 -4.90 36.68 -19.39
N GLY A 102 -6.04 35.99 -19.37
CA GLY A 102 -7.12 36.24 -18.43
C GLY A 102 -7.06 35.26 -17.26
N CYS A 103 -6.74 35.78 -16.07
CA CYS A 103 -6.57 35.10 -14.78
C CYS A 103 -5.26 34.31 -14.61
N SER A 104 -4.13 35.04 -14.51
CA SER A 104 -2.97 34.56 -13.75
C SER A 104 -3.25 34.85 -12.27
N ASP A 105 -3.68 33.82 -11.53
CA ASP A 105 -3.67 33.83 -10.07
C ASP A 105 -2.25 33.46 -9.63
N ASP A 106 -1.53 34.39 -9.01
CA ASP A 106 -0.15 34.26 -8.53
C ASP A 106 -0.08 33.36 -7.27
N ARG A 107 -0.55 32.11 -7.36
CA ARG A 107 -0.44 31.10 -6.30
C ARG A 107 -0.22 29.69 -6.83
N LEU A 108 0.85 29.48 -7.59
CA LEU A 108 1.37 28.12 -7.85
C LEU A 108 2.90 28.11 -7.78
N GLN A 109 3.42 28.30 -6.57
CA GLN A 109 4.65 27.67 -6.11
C GLN A 109 4.46 27.29 -4.62
N ALA A 110 3.72 26.21 -4.39
CA ALA A 110 3.81 25.43 -3.17
C ALA A 110 4.05 23.99 -3.63
N GLY A 111 5.13 23.38 -3.15
CA GLY A 111 5.57 22.05 -3.55
C GLY A 111 4.52 20.97 -3.25
N SER A 112 4.57 19.88 -4.02
CA SER A 112 3.88 18.63 -3.70
C SER A 112 4.40 18.11 -2.35
N ASN A 113 3.57 18.12 -1.31
CA ASN A 113 3.91 17.68 0.06
C ASN A 113 3.71 16.17 0.30
N ILE A 114 3.59 15.36 -0.75
CA ILE A 114 3.58 13.90 -0.64
C ILE A 114 4.88 13.41 -1.27
N SER A 115 5.71 12.73 -0.48
CA SER A 115 6.93 12.11 -0.99
C SER A 115 6.57 11.12 -2.10
N LYS A 116 7.15 11.34 -3.29
CA LYS A 116 7.08 10.41 -4.41
C LYS A 116 8.33 9.55 -4.41
N GLU A 117 8.68 8.97 -3.26
CA GLU A 117 9.76 7.99 -3.26
C GLU A 117 9.35 6.88 -4.21
N THR A 118 10.11 6.80 -5.29
CA THR A 118 10.02 5.77 -6.32
C THR A 118 11.14 4.80 -6.00
N LYS A 119 10.89 3.49 -6.11
CA LYS A 119 11.86 2.41 -5.79
C LYS A 119 13.28 2.82 -6.18
N SER A 120 14.16 3.01 -5.19
CA SER A 120 15.55 3.38 -5.41
C SER A 120 16.20 2.29 -6.26
N THR A 121 16.45 2.59 -7.53
CA THR A 121 17.24 1.75 -8.43
C THR A 121 18.55 2.49 -8.69
N ALA A 122 19.68 1.79 -8.55
CA ALA A 122 20.98 2.35 -8.88
C ALA A 122 20.97 2.97 -10.30
N GLN A 123 21.59 4.15 -10.41
CA GLN A 123 21.64 5.05 -11.56
C GLN A 123 21.62 4.41 -12.95
N THR A 124 20.70 4.85 -13.81
CA THR A 124 21.05 5.29 -15.17
C THR A 124 20.10 6.39 -15.65
N THR A 125 20.68 7.45 -16.19
CA THR A 125 20.03 8.65 -16.74
C THR A 125 19.25 8.38 -18.02
N ALA A 126 17.97 8.71 -18.05
CA ALA A 126 17.28 9.19 -19.25
C ALA A 126 15.99 9.94 -18.87
N SER A 127 15.88 11.17 -19.37
CA SER A 127 14.76 12.09 -19.28
C SER A 127 13.48 11.56 -19.94
N GLY A 128 12.36 11.62 -19.21
CA GLY A 128 11.00 11.44 -19.72
C GLY A 128 10.05 12.36 -18.97
N GLU A 129 9.33 13.18 -19.71
CA GLU A 129 8.51 14.31 -19.24
C GLU A 129 7.32 13.87 -18.38
N ALA A 130 7.02 14.68 -17.37
CA ALA A 130 5.83 14.56 -16.54
C ALA A 130 4.57 14.89 -17.34
N SER A 131 3.63 13.95 -17.41
CA SER A 131 2.24 14.22 -17.82
C SER A 131 1.43 14.58 -16.58
N ASP A 132 1.11 15.87 -16.48
CA ASP A 132 0.14 16.42 -15.54
C ASP A 132 -1.28 15.97 -15.88
N GLY A 133 -2.11 15.87 -14.85
CA GLY A 133 -3.36 15.13 -14.86
C GLY A 133 -4.45 15.72 -15.76
N LYS A 134 -5.29 14.81 -16.27
CA LYS A 134 -6.69 15.11 -16.54
C LYS A 134 -7.55 13.86 -16.52
N GLN A 135 -8.61 13.99 -15.73
CA GLN A 135 -9.93 13.36 -15.89
C GLN A 135 -10.16 12.01 -15.19
N ALA A 136 -10.41 12.12 -13.88
CA ALA A 136 -11.33 11.25 -13.16
C ALA A 136 -12.75 11.58 -13.61
N ASP A 137 -13.31 10.77 -14.50
CA ASP A 137 -14.73 10.40 -14.57
C ASP A 137 -14.87 9.37 -15.70
N GLU A 138 -15.57 8.26 -15.45
CA GLU A 138 -15.85 7.09 -16.32
C GLU A 138 -14.99 5.81 -16.18
N SER A 139 -13.88 5.75 -15.43
CA SER A 139 -13.13 4.48 -15.21
C SER A 139 -13.24 3.85 -13.80
N SER A 140 -13.81 4.56 -12.81
CA SER A 140 -13.80 4.13 -11.40
C SER A 140 -14.61 2.88 -11.11
N GLY A 141 -15.70 2.63 -11.86
CA GLY A 141 -16.56 1.45 -11.64
C GLY A 141 -15.87 0.11 -11.92
N GLY A 142 -14.85 0.08 -12.78
CA GLY A 142 -14.09 -1.14 -13.08
C GLY A 142 -13.07 -1.51 -12.01
N LEU A 143 -12.36 -0.51 -11.46
CA LEU A 143 -11.31 -0.72 -10.47
C LEU A 143 -11.84 -1.27 -9.15
N LEU A 144 -13.04 -0.88 -8.73
CA LEU A 144 -13.66 -1.37 -7.49
C LEU A 144 -14.42 -2.68 -7.67
N SER A 145 -14.55 -3.20 -8.90
CA SER A 145 -15.31 -4.42 -9.15
C SER A 145 -14.62 -5.64 -8.51
N PRO A 146 -15.33 -6.47 -7.72
CA PRO A 146 -14.76 -7.68 -7.12
C PRO A 146 -14.46 -8.79 -8.14
N SER A 147 -14.83 -8.61 -9.41
CA SER A 147 -14.61 -9.59 -10.48
C SER A 147 -13.45 -9.23 -11.42
N THR A 148 -12.89 -8.03 -11.28
CA THR A 148 -11.86 -7.47 -12.15
C THR A 148 -10.54 -7.38 -11.39
N PHE A 149 -9.46 -7.87 -12.00
CA PHE A 149 -8.11 -7.82 -11.44
C PHE A 149 -7.13 -7.36 -12.52
N VAL A 150 -6.53 -6.19 -12.32
CA VAL A 150 -5.53 -5.63 -13.25
C VAL A 150 -4.18 -6.31 -13.02
N THR A 151 -3.33 -6.37 -14.04
CA THR A 151 -1.96 -6.89 -13.86
C THR A 151 -1.05 -5.73 -13.45
N PRO A 152 -0.33 -5.81 -12.31
CA PRO A 152 0.59 -4.75 -11.89
C PRO A 152 1.76 -4.59 -12.88
N GLU A 153 2.14 -3.35 -13.19
CA GLU A 153 3.30 -3.04 -14.04
C GLU A 153 4.61 -3.16 -13.27
N ILE A 154 5.26 -4.33 -13.30
CA ILE A 154 6.48 -4.58 -12.54
C ILE A 154 7.71 -4.42 -13.43
N LYS A 155 8.66 -3.57 -13.02
CA LYS A 155 9.96 -3.44 -13.69
C LYS A 155 10.79 -4.71 -13.47
N ASP A 156 11.25 -5.33 -14.55
CA ASP A 156 12.16 -6.49 -14.54
C ASP A 156 13.48 -6.11 -15.23
N ASP A 157 14.59 -6.13 -14.49
CA ASP A 157 15.92 -5.84 -15.02
C ASP A 157 16.62 -7.09 -15.59
N ASN A 158 15.92 -8.24 -15.62
CA ASN A 158 16.41 -9.57 -16.01
C ASN A 158 17.52 -10.13 -15.12
N SER A 159 17.75 -9.57 -13.92
CA SER A 159 18.63 -10.19 -12.92
C SER A 159 17.90 -11.33 -12.20
N GLU A 160 18.67 -12.28 -11.68
CA GLU A 160 18.14 -13.35 -10.84
C GLU A 160 18.29 -12.95 -9.36
N GLY A 161 17.39 -13.46 -8.53
CA GLY A 161 17.47 -13.39 -7.07
C GLY A 161 18.00 -14.68 -6.47
N PHE A 162 17.73 -14.89 -5.19
CA PHE A 162 18.04 -16.15 -4.50
C PHE A 162 17.08 -16.40 -3.34
N ASN A 163 16.87 -17.67 -3.02
CA ASN A 163 16.11 -18.06 -1.84
C ASN A 163 17.00 -17.95 -0.59
N SER A 164 16.48 -17.32 0.47
CA SER A 164 17.11 -17.25 1.78
C SER A 164 16.08 -17.52 2.87
N PHE A 165 16.26 -18.60 3.62
CA PHE A 165 15.44 -18.96 4.79
C PHE A 165 13.90 -18.85 4.61
N GLY A 166 13.39 -19.18 3.42
CA GLY A 166 11.95 -19.18 3.14
C GLY A 166 11.42 -17.90 2.48
N ILE A 167 12.26 -16.87 2.29
CA ILE A 167 11.95 -15.72 1.45
C ILE A 167 12.76 -15.74 0.16
N TYR A 168 12.27 -15.08 -0.88
CA TYR A 168 13.05 -14.79 -2.09
C TYR A 168 13.64 -13.38 -2.00
N VAL A 169 14.93 -13.24 -2.27
CA VAL A 169 15.64 -11.96 -2.22
C VAL A 169 15.97 -11.54 -3.64
N TRP A 170 15.48 -10.36 -4.05
CA TRP A 170 15.74 -9.80 -5.37
C TRP A 170 15.76 -8.26 -5.31
N ASN A 171 16.71 -7.65 -6.01
CA ASN A 171 16.86 -6.19 -6.08
C ASN A 171 16.79 -5.49 -4.70
N GLU A 172 17.57 -5.99 -3.74
CA GLU A 172 17.67 -5.46 -2.36
C GLU A 172 16.36 -5.53 -1.54
N ALA A 173 15.37 -6.30 -2.01
CA ALA A 173 14.10 -6.54 -1.33
C ALA A 173 13.86 -8.03 -1.03
N GLY A 174 13.16 -8.30 0.07
CA GLY A 174 12.63 -9.61 0.44
C GLY A 174 11.19 -9.78 -0.03
N PHE A 175 10.86 -11.00 -0.45
CA PHE A 175 9.55 -11.39 -0.96
C PHE A 175 9.08 -12.67 -0.29
N GLU A 176 7.92 -12.61 0.36
CA GLU A 176 7.24 -13.77 0.93
C GLU A 176 6.40 -14.46 -0.15
N LEU A 177 6.84 -15.65 -0.57
CA LEU A 177 6.22 -16.37 -1.67
C LEU A 177 4.87 -16.95 -1.25
N PHE A 178 3.86 -16.80 -2.11
CA PHE A 178 2.50 -17.20 -1.80
C PHE A 178 2.14 -18.53 -2.45
N GLY A 179 1.53 -19.42 -1.66
CA GLY A 179 1.04 -20.72 -2.12
C GLY A 179 -0.40 -20.95 -1.71
N SER A 180 -1.29 -21.06 -2.69
CA SER A 180 -2.70 -21.37 -2.45
C SER A 180 -3.33 -22.26 -3.52
N ASP A 181 -4.49 -22.81 -3.16
CA ASP A 181 -5.38 -23.62 -3.97
C ASP A 181 -6.85 -23.20 -3.74
N GLU A 182 -7.75 -23.79 -4.53
CA GLU A 182 -9.19 -23.50 -4.48
C GLU A 182 -9.83 -23.84 -3.13
N GLU A 183 -9.34 -24.87 -2.43
CA GLU A 183 -9.89 -25.29 -1.14
C GLU A 183 -9.53 -24.29 -0.03
N LYS A 184 -8.33 -23.70 -0.05
CA LYS A 184 -7.95 -22.62 0.88
C LYS A 184 -8.81 -21.36 0.67
N ALA A 185 -9.00 -20.94 -0.58
CA ALA A 185 -9.88 -19.82 -0.91
C ALA A 185 -11.31 -20.07 -0.42
N LYS A 186 -11.83 -21.27 -0.65
CA LYS A 186 -13.15 -21.69 -0.19
C LYS A 186 -13.27 -21.66 1.34
N LYS A 187 -12.30 -22.22 2.07
CA LYS A 187 -12.32 -22.24 3.54
C LYS A 187 -12.39 -20.84 4.14
N TYR A 188 -11.62 -19.89 3.61
CA TYR A 188 -11.69 -18.50 4.07
C TYR A 188 -13.08 -17.90 3.86
N ALA A 189 -13.63 -18.03 2.65
CA ALA A 189 -14.98 -17.53 2.35
C ALA A 189 -16.04 -18.18 3.25
N GLU A 190 -15.92 -19.49 3.54
CA GLU A 190 -16.79 -20.19 4.50
C GLU A 190 -16.66 -19.63 5.92
N THR A 191 -15.45 -19.29 6.40
CA THR A 191 -15.25 -18.64 7.70
C THR A 191 -15.95 -17.27 7.75
N ILE A 192 -15.77 -16.42 6.73
CA ILE A 192 -16.41 -15.10 6.67
C ILE A 192 -17.94 -15.20 6.56
N ASN A 193 -18.44 -16.13 5.75
CA ASN A 193 -19.88 -16.41 5.67
C ASN A 193 -20.44 -16.91 7.01
N GLY A 194 -19.66 -17.71 7.75
CA GLY A 194 -20.01 -18.16 9.10
C GLY A 194 -20.26 -17.00 10.06
N PHE A 195 -19.39 -15.98 10.04
CA PHE A 195 -19.64 -14.74 10.77
C PHE A 195 -20.90 -14.03 10.28
N ALA A 196 -21.07 -13.90 8.97
CA ALA A 196 -22.21 -13.20 8.38
C ALA A 196 -23.57 -13.81 8.74
N ASP A 197 -23.60 -15.11 9.01
CA ASP A 197 -24.79 -15.80 9.51
C ASP A 197 -25.08 -15.58 11.00
N LYS A 198 -24.12 -15.05 11.77
CA LYS A 198 -24.25 -14.78 13.20
C LYS A 198 -24.62 -13.33 13.52
N PHE A 199 -24.30 -12.40 12.63
CA PHE A 199 -24.73 -11.02 12.77
C PHE A 199 -26.22 -10.87 12.44
N SER A 200 -26.84 -9.85 13.04
CA SER A 200 -28.19 -9.43 12.68
C SER A 200 -28.21 -8.73 11.31
N ASP A 201 -29.34 -8.81 10.60
CA ASP A 201 -29.49 -8.29 9.22
C ASP A 201 -29.23 -6.77 9.06
N ASN A 202 -29.20 -6.02 10.16
CA ASN A 202 -28.89 -4.58 10.16
C ASN A 202 -27.38 -4.28 10.21
N VAL A 203 -26.52 -5.27 10.45
CA VAL A 203 -25.07 -5.10 10.43
C VAL A 203 -24.56 -5.35 9.01
N LYS A 204 -23.85 -4.37 8.45
CA LYS A 204 -23.19 -4.52 7.14
C LYS A 204 -21.84 -5.17 7.34
N ILE A 205 -21.53 -6.15 6.50
CA ILE A 205 -20.29 -6.92 6.59
C ILE A 205 -19.51 -6.75 5.30
N TYR A 206 -18.25 -6.39 5.46
CA TYR A 206 -17.30 -6.20 4.37
C TYR A 206 -16.14 -7.17 4.52
N ASP A 207 -15.62 -7.65 3.39
CA ASP A 207 -14.41 -8.46 3.34
C ASP A 207 -13.40 -7.87 2.35
N MET A 208 -12.17 -7.71 2.81
CA MET A 208 -11.06 -7.16 2.04
C MET A 208 -9.81 -8.02 2.24
N VAL A 209 -9.51 -8.84 1.23
CA VAL A 209 -8.25 -9.58 1.17
C VAL A 209 -7.24 -8.77 0.36
N VAL A 210 -6.08 -8.49 0.97
CA VAL A 210 -5.05 -7.63 0.36
C VAL A 210 -3.83 -8.44 -0.08
N PRO A 211 -3.23 -8.12 -1.24
CA PRO A 211 -2.05 -8.83 -1.73
C PRO A 211 -0.80 -8.47 -0.91
N ASN A 212 0.24 -9.30 -1.01
CA ASN A 212 1.56 -8.99 -0.46
C ASN A 212 2.52 -8.47 -1.55
N HIS A 213 3.74 -8.10 -1.15
CA HIS A 213 4.73 -7.52 -2.05
C HIS A 213 5.13 -8.45 -3.21
N THR A 214 5.06 -9.78 -3.05
CA THR A 214 5.37 -10.74 -4.13
C THR A 214 4.46 -10.53 -5.33
N GLU A 215 3.19 -10.22 -5.12
CA GLU A 215 2.27 -9.97 -6.23
C GLU A 215 2.57 -8.65 -6.94
N MET A 216 2.85 -7.60 -6.17
CA MET A 216 2.95 -6.22 -6.65
C MET A 216 4.35 -5.80 -7.09
N GLY A 217 5.39 -6.53 -6.67
CA GLY A 217 6.78 -6.12 -6.82
C GLY A 217 7.74 -7.15 -7.41
N LEU A 218 7.36 -8.44 -7.47
CA LEU A 218 8.23 -9.48 -8.03
C LEU A 218 7.86 -9.81 -9.49
N PRO A 219 8.80 -9.67 -10.45
CA PRO A 219 8.54 -9.96 -11.86
C PRO A 219 7.94 -11.34 -12.13
N GLN A 220 6.99 -11.42 -13.06
CA GLN A 220 6.32 -12.68 -13.43
C GLN A 220 7.32 -13.75 -13.93
N ARG A 221 8.42 -13.33 -14.58
CA ARG A 221 9.51 -14.24 -15.00
C ARG A 221 10.07 -15.03 -13.82
N LEU A 222 10.30 -14.36 -12.68
CA LEU A 222 10.81 -14.97 -11.46
C LEU A 222 9.75 -15.83 -10.78
N LYS A 223 8.50 -15.34 -10.71
CA LYS A 223 7.34 -16.09 -10.17
C LYS A 223 7.06 -17.39 -10.92
N ASN A 224 7.38 -17.46 -12.21
CA ASN A 224 7.20 -18.67 -13.02
C ASN A 224 8.36 -19.67 -12.91
N ASN A 225 9.45 -19.33 -12.21
CA ASN A 225 10.68 -20.15 -12.22
C ASN A 225 11.32 -20.24 -10.82
N GLU A 226 12.23 -19.33 -10.47
CA GLU A 226 13.06 -19.43 -9.26
C GLU A 226 12.32 -19.12 -7.96
N ALA A 227 11.22 -18.39 -8.05
CA ALA A 227 10.46 -17.83 -6.95
C ALA A 227 8.97 -18.19 -7.08
N GLN A 228 8.67 -19.48 -7.22
CA GLN A 228 7.33 -19.96 -7.51
C GLN A 228 6.29 -19.39 -6.54
N SER A 229 5.27 -18.72 -7.08
CA SER A 229 4.19 -18.11 -6.32
C SER A 229 2.88 -18.23 -7.10
N SER A 230 1.81 -18.66 -6.43
CA SER A 230 0.45 -18.64 -6.98
C SER A 230 0.00 -17.20 -7.27
N SER A 231 -0.93 -17.02 -8.22
CA SER A 231 -1.57 -15.72 -8.45
C SER A 231 -2.42 -15.34 -7.24
N GLN A 232 -2.16 -14.17 -6.67
CA GLN A 232 -2.96 -13.64 -5.57
C GLN A 232 -4.26 -13.02 -6.11
N ALA A 233 -4.24 -12.41 -7.30
CA ALA A 233 -5.45 -12.00 -8.00
C ALA A 233 -6.47 -13.14 -8.17
N ASP A 234 -6.04 -14.30 -8.68
CA ASP A 234 -6.93 -15.45 -8.88
C ASP A 234 -7.47 -15.99 -7.55
N ASN A 235 -6.65 -16.00 -6.50
CA ASN A 235 -7.09 -16.43 -5.17
C ASN A 235 -8.12 -15.47 -4.56
N ILE A 236 -7.86 -14.17 -4.60
CA ILE A 236 -8.79 -13.14 -4.07
C ILE A 236 -10.10 -13.17 -4.86
N LYS A 237 -10.03 -13.30 -6.19
CA LYS A 237 -11.21 -13.50 -7.03
C LYS A 237 -12.01 -14.74 -6.60
N SER A 238 -11.33 -15.87 -6.41
CA SER A 238 -11.95 -17.13 -6.00
C SER A 238 -12.62 -17.03 -4.62
N ILE A 239 -12.03 -16.28 -3.69
CA ILE A 239 -12.64 -15.95 -2.39
C ILE A 239 -13.94 -15.16 -2.61
N TYR A 240 -13.88 -14.06 -3.36
CA TYR A 240 -15.04 -13.18 -3.56
C TYR A 240 -16.21 -13.87 -4.27
N GLU A 241 -15.94 -14.78 -5.22
CA GLU A 241 -16.98 -15.58 -5.88
C GLU A 241 -17.70 -16.57 -4.94
N LYS A 242 -17.13 -16.85 -3.76
CA LYS A 242 -17.66 -17.78 -2.75
C LYS A 242 -18.25 -17.09 -1.52
N LEU A 243 -18.12 -15.77 -1.43
CA LEU A 243 -18.82 -15.01 -0.40
C LEU A 243 -20.33 -15.06 -0.64
N SER A 244 -21.08 -15.13 0.45
CA SER A 244 -22.53 -15.03 0.47
C SER A 244 -22.99 -13.61 0.09
N ASP A 245 -24.27 -13.47 -0.25
CA ASP A 245 -24.90 -12.19 -0.55
C ASP A 245 -24.99 -11.23 0.65
N LYS A 246 -24.75 -11.72 1.86
CA LYS A 246 -24.65 -10.91 3.09
C LYS A 246 -23.31 -10.18 3.23
N VAL A 247 -22.29 -10.56 2.48
CA VAL A 247 -20.94 -10.00 2.58
C VAL A 247 -20.63 -9.18 1.34
N THR A 248 -20.22 -7.93 1.55
CA THR A 248 -19.78 -7.05 0.48
C THR A 248 -18.26 -7.16 0.28
N PRO A 249 -17.78 -7.75 -0.83
CA PRO A 249 -16.36 -7.76 -1.13
C PRO A 249 -15.85 -6.35 -1.45
N VAL A 250 -14.66 -6.02 -0.95
CA VAL A 250 -13.99 -4.74 -1.17
C VAL A 250 -12.69 -4.99 -1.91
N ASN A 251 -12.68 -4.70 -3.21
CA ASN A 251 -11.50 -4.94 -4.04
C ASN A 251 -10.49 -3.79 -3.94
N ALA A 252 -9.54 -3.91 -3.03
CA ALA A 252 -8.39 -3.01 -2.93
C ALA A 252 -7.27 -3.33 -3.93
N TYR A 253 -7.24 -4.54 -4.49
CA TYR A 253 -6.14 -5.03 -5.33
C TYR A 253 -5.84 -4.07 -6.48
N ASN A 254 -6.87 -3.65 -7.20
CA ASN A 254 -6.68 -2.88 -8.43
C ASN A 254 -6.09 -1.51 -8.15
N LEU A 255 -6.57 -0.83 -7.10
CA LEU A 255 -6.05 0.49 -6.75
C LEU A 255 -4.60 0.39 -6.27
N ILE A 256 -4.24 -0.65 -5.52
CA ILE A 256 -2.85 -0.93 -5.14
C ILE A 256 -2.00 -1.18 -6.40
N ALA A 257 -2.49 -1.98 -7.35
CA ALA A 257 -1.77 -2.33 -8.58
C ALA A 257 -1.53 -1.12 -9.51
N GLU A 258 -2.49 -0.20 -9.62
CA GLU A 258 -2.33 1.05 -10.40
C GLU A 258 -1.24 1.97 -9.82
N HIS A 259 -0.96 1.86 -8.53
CA HIS A 259 0.06 2.62 -7.82
C HIS A 259 1.34 1.81 -7.52
N ASN A 260 1.54 0.68 -8.20
CA ASN A 260 2.67 -0.21 -7.92
C ASN A 260 4.06 0.34 -8.32
N ASN A 261 4.08 1.45 -9.05
CA ASN A 261 5.29 2.20 -9.37
C ASN A 261 5.73 3.11 -8.20
N GLU A 262 4.87 3.32 -7.21
CA GLU A 262 5.14 4.06 -5.97
C GLU A 262 5.69 3.13 -4.88
N TYR A 263 6.19 3.71 -3.78
CA TYR A 263 6.74 2.94 -2.67
C TYR A 263 5.64 2.46 -1.70
N ILE A 264 4.87 1.47 -2.17
CA ILE A 264 3.66 0.93 -1.50
C ILE A 264 3.89 -0.34 -0.67
N TYR A 265 5.05 -0.98 -0.79
CA TYR A 265 5.48 -2.10 0.06
C TYR A 265 6.92 -1.88 0.53
N PHE A 266 7.21 -2.33 1.75
CA PHE A 266 8.57 -2.32 2.28
C PHE A 266 9.43 -3.36 1.54
N ASN A 267 10.72 -3.05 1.41
CA ASN A 267 11.69 -4.01 0.87
C ASN A 267 12.18 -4.96 1.96
N SER A 268 12.27 -4.44 3.19
CA SER A 268 12.84 -5.10 4.36
C SER A 268 11.83 -5.78 5.25
N ASP A 269 10.53 -5.61 4.97
CA ASP A 269 9.45 -6.10 5.81
C ASP A 269 8.33 -6.75 4.97
N HIS A 270 7.54 -7.62 5.60
CA HIS A 270 6.45 -8.33 4.94
C HIS A 270 5.20 -7.46 4.72
N HIS A 271 5.10 -6.30 5.36
CA HIS A 271 3.95 -5.40 5.23
C HIS A 271 4.01 -4.47 4.02
N TRP A 272 2.85 -3.94 3.65
CA TRP A 272 2.77 -2.70 2.87
C TRP A 272 3.31 -1.48 3.64
N THR A 273 3.56 -0.38 2.93
CA THR A 273 3.84 0.92 3.57
C THR A 273 2.55 1.60 4.00
N GLY A 274 2.66 2.70 4.75
CA GLY A 274 1.50 3.56 5.06
C GLY A 274 0.78 4.06 3.80
N LEU A 275 1.50 4.23 2.68
CA LEU A 275 0.92 4.60 1.39
C LEU A 275 0.17 3.42 0.73
N GLY A 276 0.73 2.21 0.77
CA GLY A 276 0.02 1.02 0.29
C GLY A 276 -1.29 0.79 1.04
N ALA A 277 -1.27 0.94 2.36
CA ALA A 277 -2.45 0.88 3.21
C ALA A 277 -3.47 2.00 2.88
N TYR A 278 -3.00 3.19 2.54
CA TYR A 278 -3.87 4.31 2.12
C TYR A 278 -4.66 3.98 0.84
N TYR A 279 -4.07 3.28 -0.13
CA TYR A 279 -4.80 2.86 -1.34
C TYR A 279 -5.87 1.81 -1.02
N ALA A 280 -5.61 0.88 -0.11
CA ALA A 280 -6.64 -0.04 0.36
C ALA A 280 -7.79 0.70 1.07
N TYR A 281 -7.46 1.66 1.93
CA TYR A 281 -8.43 2.56 2.56
C TYR A 281 -9.25 3.33 1.52
N SER A 282 -8.60 3.86 0.49
CA SER A 282 -9.26 4.61 -0.57
C SER A 282 -10.27 3.74 -1.31
N ALA A 283 -9.93 2.48 -1.60
CA ALA A 283 -10.85 1.52 -2.22
C ALA A 283 -12.04 1.21 -1.29
N PHE A 284 -11.81 1.03 0.01
CA PHE A 284 -12.87 0.81 1.00
C PHE A 284 -13.83 2.01 1.11
N ALA A 285 -13.28 3.22 1.26
CA ALA A 285 -14.06 4.45 1.33
C ALA A 285 -14.88 4.65 0.06
N GLN A 286 -14.32 4.43 -1.12
CA GLN A 286 -15.07 4.55 -2.38
C GLN A 286 -16.17 3.47 -2.51
N THR A 287 -15.87 2.21 -2.14
CA THR A 287 -16.85 1.11 -2.17
C THR A 287 -18.05 1.38 -1.26
N THR A 288 -17.80 2.03 -0.12
CA THR A 288 -18.83 2.40 0.86
C THR A 288 -19.41 3.79 0.65
N ASN A 289 -19.10 4.46 -0.47
CA ASN A 289 -19.55 5.80 -0.84
C ASN A 289 -19.20 6.89 0.19
N GLN A 290 -18.01 6.78 0.79
CA GLN A 290 -17.46 7.70 1.76
C GLN A 290 -16.40 8.60 1.12
N LYS A 291 -16.20 9.78 1.70
CA LYS A 291 -15.17 10.71 1.25
C LYS A 291 -13.80 10.18 1.60
N VAL A 292 -12.95 9.99 0.59
CA VAL A 292 -11.54 9.61 0.79
C VAL A 292 -10.78 10.78 1.44
N LEU A 293 -10.01 10.49 2.48
CA LEU A 293 -9.06 11.44 3.07
C LEU A 293 -8.08 11.97 2.00
N ASP A 294 -7.98 13.28 1.82
CA ASP A 294 -6.98 13.88 0.93
C ASP A 294 -5.64 13.97 1.65
N LEU A 295 -4.66 13.11 1.29
CA LEU A 295 -3.33 13.14 1.90
C LEU A 295 -2.61 14.48 1.77
N LYS A 296 -3.00 15.34 0.81
CA LYS A 296 -2.42 16.70 0.70
C LYS A 296 -2.80 17.61 1.86
N SER A 297 -3.87 17.28 2.58
CA SER A 297 -4.31 17.97 3.79
C SER A 297 -3.59 17.50 5.05
N CYS A 298 -2.86 16.38 4.96
CA CYS A 298 -2.12 15.80 6.08
C CYS A 298 -0.66 16.25 6.09
N GLU A 299 -0.03 16.22 7.26
CA GLU A 299 1.41 16.44 7.40
C GLU A 299 2.14 15.10 7.36
N GLU A 300 2.97 14.88 6.33
CA GLU A 300 3.81 13.69 6.24
C GLU A 300 4.94 13.70 7.29
N LYS A 301 5.16 12.55 7.92
CA LYS A 301 6.24 12.25 8.84
C LYS A 301 6.99 11.01 8.38
N THR A 302 8.27 10.94 8.73
CA THR A 302 9.16 9.86 8.30
C THR A 302 9.99 9.33 9.46
N ILE A 303 10.22 8.01 9.46
CA ILE A 303 11.20 7.36 10.34
C ILE A 303 12.14 6.56 9.45
N GLU A 304 13.37 7.04 9.31
CA GLU A 304 14.42 6.37 8.53
C GLU A 304 15.03 5.21 9.33
N GLY A 305 15.56 4.20 8.63
CA GLY A 305 16.29 3.10 9.26
C GLY A 305 15.40 1.99 9.82
N PHE A 306 14.22 1.78 9.21
CA PHE A 306 13.39 0.62 9.52
C PHE A 306 14.06 -0.65 8.99
N THR A 307 14.42 -1.56 9.89
CA THR A 307 15.00 -2.86 9.55
C THR A 307 13.95 -3.94 9.78
N GLY A 308 13.08 -4.13 8.80
CA GLY A 308 11.94 -5.04 8.92
C GLY A 308 12.31 -6.52 9.10
N SER A 309 11.27 -7.35 9.16
CA SER A 309 11.37 -8.79 9.42
C SER A 309 12.34 -9.51 8.49
N PHE A 310 12.49 -9.05 7.25
CA PHE A 310 13.33 -9.70 6.24
C PHE A 310 14.82 -9.43 6.36
N THR A 311 15.25 -8.36 7.04
CA THR A 311 16.68 -8.05 7.19
C THR A 311 17.46 -9.15 7.92
N SER A 312 16.79 -9.94 8.76
CA SER A 312 17.40 -11.08 9.45
C SER A 312 17.76 -12.25 8.52
N TYR A 313 17.18 -12.29 7.32
CA TYR A 313 17.38 -13.37 6.35
C TYR A 313 18.45 -13.05 5.30
N SER A 314 18.85 -11.79 5.12
CA SER A 314 19.93 -11.42 4.20
C SER A 314 20.46 -10.01 4.45
N ASP A 315 21.79 -9.88 4.51
CA ASP A 315 22.49 -8.58 4.58
C ASP A 315 22.37 -7.73 3.29
N VAL A 316 21.83 -8.30 2.21
CA VAL A 316 21.59 -7.58 0.94
C VAL A 316 20.35 -6.69 1.03
N ILE A 317 19.41 -7.04 1.92
CA ILE A 317 18.17 -6.29 2.10
C ILE A 317 18.48 -5.02 2.90
N LYS A 318 18.17 -3.86 2.33
CA LYS A 318 18.44 -2.56 2.96
C LYS A 318 17.31 -2.15 3.87
N SER A 319 17.63 -1.28 4.84
CA SER A 319 16.61 -0.63 5.65
C SER A 319 15.71 0.26 4.81
N ASP A 320 14.47 0.39 5.24
CA ASP A 320 13.45 1.22 4.63
C ASP A 320 13.24 2.54 5.41
N THR A 321 12.40 3.41 4.84
CA THR A 321 11.84 4.58 5.53
C THR A 321 10.35 4.36 5.74
N VAL A 322 9.87 4.52 6.97
CA VAL A 322 8.44 4.46 7.28
C VAL A 322 7.83 5.84 7.12
N HIS A 323 6.86 5.95 6.21
CA HIS A 323 6.07 7.16 5.98
C HIS A 323 4.70 7.02 6.64
N TYR A 324 4.28 8.04 7.38
CA TYR A 324 2.95 8.16 7.97
C TYR A 324 2.48 9.61 7.93
N TRP A 325 1.18 9.86 8.14
CA TRP A 325 0.58 11.18 7.94
C TRP A 325 -0.19 11.63 9.17
N ASN A 326 0.26 12.70 9.81
CA ASN A 326 -0.51 13.37 10.84
C ASN A 326 -1.82 13.88 10.22
N LEU A 327 -2.93 13.39 10.79
CA LEU A 327 -4.28 13.69 10.32
C LEU A 327 -4.66 15.14 10.66
N PRO A 328 -5.49 15.81 9.84
CA PRO A 328 -5.85 17.22 10.05
C PRO A 328 -6.90 17.43 11.16
N TYR A 329 -7.13 16.42 12.00
CA TYR A 329 -8.10 16.39 13.08
C TYR A 329 -7.56 15.52 14.23
N ASN A 330 -8.14 15.67 15.42
CA ASN A 330 -7.72 14.90 16.58
C ASN A 330 -8.30 13.48 16.55
N VAL A 331 -7.51 12.54 17.06
CA VAL A 331 -7.95 11.16 17.31
C VAL A 331 -7.47 10.75 18.70
N ASN A 332 -8.38 10.29 19.54
CA ASN A 332 -8.03 9.66 20.81
C ASN A 332 -8.05 8.15 20.63
N MET A 333 -6.96 7.47 20.98
CA MET A 333 -6.80 6.03 20.84
C MET A 333 -6.64 5.39 22.21
N ASP A 334 -7.54 4.47 22.54
CA ASP A 334 -7.48 3.64 23.75
C ASP A 334 -6.97 2.24 23.40
N ILE A 335 -5.87 1.83 24.02
CA ILE A 335 -5.30 0.48 23.90
C ILE A 335 -5.66 -0.30 25.15
N TYR A 336 -6.51 -1.32 24.99
CA TYR A 336 -7.01 -2.11 26.11
C TYR A 336 -5.95 -3.11 26.58
N ARG A 337 -5.59 -3.02 27.87
CA ARG A 337 -4.68 -3.95 28.57
C ARG A 337 -5.42 -5.10 29.25
N THR A 338 -6.68 -4.85 29.60
CA THR A 338 -7.66 -5.83 30.09
C THR A 338 -9.04 -5.41 29.58
N ALA A 339 -10.10 -6.14 29.95
CA ALA A 339 -11.47 -5.75 29.60
C ALA A 339 -11.87 -4.35 30.14
N ASP A 340 -11.31 -3.93 31.27
CA ASP A 340 -11.73 -2.72 32.00
C ASP A 340 -10.65 -1.62 32.08
N THR A 341 -9.44 -1.87 31.55
CA THR A 341 -8.31 -0.94 31.67
C THR A 341 -7.64 -0.71 30.33
N PHE A 342 -7.36 0.56 30.01
CA PHE A 342 -6.70 0.96 28.77
C PHE A 342 -5.71 2.11 29.01
N ASP A 343 -4.73 2.21 28.11
CA ASP A 343 -3.86 3.38 27.97
C ASP A 343 -4.41 4.28 26.86
N THR A 344 -4.50 5.59 27.11
CA THR A 344 -4.98 6.57 26.12
C THR A 344 -3.82 7.33 25.48
N TYR A 345 -3.91 7.50 24.15
CA TYR A 345 -3.00 8.27 23.31
C TYR A 345 -3.80 9.29 22.50
N ASN A 346 -3.23 10.47 22.24
CA ASN A 346 -3.89 11.55 21.48
C ASN A 346 -3.57 11.52 19.98
N SER A 347 -3.16 10.36 19.47
CA SER A 347 -2.80 10.13 18.07
C SER A 347 -2.97 8.64 17.78
N PRO A 348 -3.35 8.25 16.54
CA PRO A 348 -3.32 6.85 16.13
C PRO A 348 -1.89 6.38 15.82
N TYR A 349 -0.91 7.29 15.86
CA TYR A 349 0.49 7.02 15.64
C TYR A 349 1.29 7.11 16.94
N TYR A 350 2.18 6.15 17.18
CA TYR A 350 3.10 6.20 18.31
C TYR A 350 4.25 7.15 18.01
N GLU A 351 4.13 8.40 18.46
CA GLU A 351 5.10 9.48 18.18
C GLU A 351 6.52 9.22 18.71
N TYR A 352 6.69 8.25 19.61
CA TYR A 352 7.99 7.83 20.15
C TYR A 352 8.56 6.60 19.43
N ALA A 353 7.98 6.17 18.30
CA ALA A 353 8.55 5.10 17.49
C ALA A 353 9.95 5.51 16.97
N GLU A 354 10.92 4.63 17.15
CA GLU A 354 12.30 4.83 16.71
C GLU A 354 12.65 3.89 15.55
N SER A 355 13.77 4.19 14.88
CA SER A 355 14.38 3.31 13.88
C SER A 355 14.74 1.94 14.46
N GLY A 356 14.60 0.88 13.68
CA GLY A 356 14.96 -0.49 14.09
C GLY A 356 13.93 -1.50 13.62
N THR A 357 13.82 -2.64 14.31
CA THR A 357 12.92 -3.73 13.92
C THR A 357 11.45 -3.47 14.27
N ALA A 358 11.19 -2.63 15.28
CA ALA A 358 9.85 -2.36 15.79
C ALA A 358 9.19 -1.14 15.16
N THR A 359 9.80 -0.49 14.15
CA THR A 359 9.33 0.81 13.63
C THR A 359 7.92 0.75 13.03
N TYR A 360 7.50 -0.39 12.47
CA TYR A 360 6.11 -0.57 11.98
C TYR A 360 5.07 -0.41 13.10
N GLY A 361 5.46 -0.60 14.37
CA GLY A 361 4.63 -0.30 15.54
C GLY A 361 4.27 1.17 15.70
N VAL A 362 4.79 2.08 14.86
CA VAL A 362 4.26 3.45 14.76
C VAL A 362 2.76 3.46 14.48
N PHE A 363 2.24 2.49 13.72
CA PHE A 363 0.82 2.37 13.43
C PHE A 363 0.10 1.67 14.58
N ILE A 364 -0.77 2.39 15.28
CA ILE A 364 -1.65 1.91 16.37
C ILE A 364 -0.96 1.10 17.49
N ILE A 365 0.37 1.24 17.65
CA ILE A 365 1.18 0.47 18.61
C ILE A 365 1.12 -1.06 18.33
N GLY A 366 0.94 -1.42 17.06
CA GLY A 366 0.92 -2.81 16.61
C GLY A 366 -0.38 -3.54 16.96
N ASP A 367 -0.24 -4.79 17.38
CA ASP A 367 -1.37 -5.74 17.43
C ASP A 367 -2.11 -5.80 18.76
N ASN A 368 -1.65 -5.03 19.75
CA ASN A 368 -2.14 -5.06 21.13
C ASN A 368 -2.34 -6.49 21.68
N GLN A 369 -1.25 -7.24 21.86
CA GLN A 369 -1.29 -8.66 22.24
C GLN A 369 -1.96 -8.95 23.60
N ASP A 370 -2.16 -7.93 24.45
CA ASP A 370 -2.78 -8.09 25.77
C ASP A 370 -4.27 -8.47 25.64
N THR A 371 -5.00 -7.84 24.72
CA THR A 371 -6.45 -8.09 24.53
C THR A 371 -6.89 -8.19 23.07
N GLY A 372 -6.05 -7.80 22.13
CA GLY A 372 -6.40 -7.62 20.73
C GLY A 372 -7.30 -6.42 20.44
N LEU A 373 -7.67 -5.59 21.43
CA LEU A 373 -8.64 -4.50 21.24
C LEU A 373 -8.02 -3.11 21.33
N THR A 374 -8.18 -2.32 20.27
CA THR A 374 -7.80 -0.90 20.22
C THR A 374 -8.99 -0.09 19.71
N VAL A 375 -9.38 0.97 20.41
CA VAL A 375 -10.52 1.82 20.03
C VAL A 375 -10.03 3.23 19.70
N LEU A 376 -10.29 3.69 18.48
CA LEU A 376 -9.96 5.05 18.04
C LEU A 376 -11.23 5.89 17.98
N ARG A 377 -11.21 7.09 18.54
CA ARG A 377 -12.31 8.06 18.51
C ARG A 377 -11.89 9.31 17.76
N SER A 378 -12.63 9.67 16.72
CA SER A 378 -12.27 10.74 15.78
C SER A 378 -13.07 12.01 15.99
N GLU A 379 -12.41 13.15 15.83
CA GLU A 379 -13.03 14.48 15.74
C GLU A 379 -13.09 15.01 14.28
N SER A 380 -12.91 14.14 13.28
CA SER A 380 -13.03 14.52 11.85
C SER A 380 -14.40 15.15 11.54
N GLU A 381 -14.42 16.23 10.75
CA GLU A 381 -15.66 16.84 10.26
C GLU A 381 -16.38 15.98 9.19
N ASP A 382 -15.68 15.03 8.58
CA ASP A 382 -16.23 14.12 7.56
C ASP A 382 -16.94 12.88 8.18
N VAL A 383 -16.93 12.76 9.51
CA VAL A 383 -17.63 11.71 10.26
C VAL A 383 -19.14 11.99 10.35
N SER A 384 -19.94 10.93 10.18
CA SER A 384 -21.34 10.97 10.60
C SER A 384 -21.45 10.63 12.09
N GLU A 385 -22.15 11.47 12.85
CA GLU A 385 -22.39 11.27 14.29
C GLU A 385 -22.93 9.86 14.58
N GLY A 386 -22.34 9.18 15.56
CA GLY A 386 -22.72 7.82 15.97
C GLY A 386 -22.21 6.69 15.07
N LYS A 387 -21.52 6.98 13.96
CA LYS A 387 -21.07 5.95 13.03
C LYS A 387 -19.84 5.20 13.57
N LYS A 388 -19.96 3.88 13.70
CA LYS A 388 -18.91 3.02 14.27
C LYS A 388 -18.60 1.84 13.35
N ILE A 389 -17.36 1.37 13.39
CA ILE A 389 -16.94 0.18 12.65
C ILE A 389 -16.08 -0.73 13.52
N ALA A 390 -16.30 -2.04 13.43
CA ALA A 390 -15.35 -3.04 13.90
C ALA A 390 -14.45 -3.50 12.74
N VAL A 391 -13.14 -3.50 12.96
CA VAL A 391 -12.14 -3.92 11.99
C VAL A 391 -11.48 -5.18 12.52
N ILE A 392 -11.83 -6.33 11.94
CA ILE A 392 -11.30 -7.64 12.32
C ILE A 392 -10.08 -7.91 11.44
N LYS A 393 -8.90 -7.97 12.06
CA LYS A 393 -7.63 -7.83 11.33
C LYS A 393 -6.49 -8.65 11.89
N GLU A 394 -5.42 -8.73 11.10
CA GLU A 394 -4.04 -8.98 11.56
C GLU A 394 -3.14 -7.76 11.26
N SER A 395 -1.82 -7.89 11.37
CA SER A 395 -0.86 -6.79 11.36
C SER A 395 -0.87 -5.90 10.10
N TYR A 396 -1.36 -6.36 8.93
CA TYR A 396 -1.63 -5.46 7.79
C TYR A 396 -2.62 -4.35 8.14
N GLY A 397 -3.63 -4.64 8.97
CA GLY A 397 -4.65 -3.67 9.37
C GLY A 397 -4.09 -2.47 10.12
N ASN A 398 -2.91 -2.58 10.73
CA ASN A 398 -2.33 -1.54 11.60
C ASN A 398 -2.15 -0.22 10.85
N ALA A 399 -1.54 -0.25 9.66
CA ALA A 399 -1.32 0.94 8.84
C ALA A 399 -2.60 1.45 8.14
N PHE A 400 -3.64 0.63 8.05
CA PHE A 400 -4.92 0.97 7.40
C PHE A 400 -5.89 1.70 8.34
N VAL A 401 -6.00 1.23 9.59
CA VAL A 401 -6.96 1.71 10.60
C VAL A 401 -6.91 3.22 10.83
N PRO A 402 -5.74 3.90 10.91
CA PRO A 402 -5.69 5.35 11.13
C PRO A 402 -6.54 6.12 10.12
N TYR A 403 -6.59 5.71 8.85
CA TYR A 403 -7.34 6.44 7.82
C TYR A 403 -8.87 6.30 7.96
N LEU A 404 -9.38 5.21 8.54
CA LEU A 404 -10.81 5.05 8.79
C LEU A 404 -11.37 6.11 9.74
N THR A 405 -10.53 6.69 10.60
CA THR A 405 -10.93 7.79 11.48
C THR A 405 -11.40 9.02 10.69
N ASN A 406 -11.10 9.13 9.40
CA ASN A 406 -11.65 10.18 8.55
C ASN A 406 -13.17 10.06 8.41
N ASN A 407 -13.71 8.84 8.46
CA ASN A 407 -15.10 8.53 8.11
C ASN A 407 -15.94 7.92 9.23
N TYR A 408 -15.32 7.39 10.28
CA TYR A 408 -15.98 6.77 11.42
C TYR A 408 -15.67 7.51 12.72
N GLN A 409 -16.70 7.74 13.53
CA GLN A 409 -16.56 8.36 14.84
C GLN A 409 -15.80 7.45 15.80
N GLU A 410 -16.09 6.15 15.77
CA GLU A 410 -15.35 5.13 16.50
C GLU A 410 -14.88 4.00 15.57
N VAL A 411 -13.60 3.64 15.65
CA VAL A 411 -13.00 2.49 14.96
C VAL A 411 -12.52 1.50 16.01
N HIS A 412 -13.20 0.37 16.11
CA HIS A 412 -12.88 -0.71 17.03
C HIS A 412 -12.02 -1.74 16.31
N THR A 413 -10.72 -1.70 16.54
CA THR A 413 -9.77 -2.62 15.92
C THR A 413 -9.65 -3.86 16.78
N ILE A 414 -9.91 -5.02 16.18
CA ILE A 414 -9.92 -6.33 16.84
C ILE A 414 -8.93 -7.23 16.12
N ASP A 415 -7.80 -7.51 16.78
CA ASP A 415 -6.85 -8.52 16.33
C ASP A 415 -7.33 -9.92 16.71
N PHE A 416 -7.76 -10.70 15.72
CA PHE A 416 -8.41 -11.99 15.94
C PHE A 416 -7.47 -13.05 16.56
N ARG A 417 -6.15 -12.80 16.61
CA ARG A 417 -5.17 -13.70 17.22
C ARG A 417 -5.14 -13.59 18.74
N TYR A 418 -5.58 -12.46 19.29
CA TYR A 418 -5.47 -12.14 20.72
C TYR A 418 -6.83 -11.86 21.37
N PHE A 419 -7.82 -11.44 20.57
CA PHE A 419 -9.17 -11.21 21.05
C PHE A 419 -9.82 -12.52 21.50
N SER A 420 -10.64 -12.45 22.55
CA SER A 420 -11.21 -13.64 23.20
C SER A 420 -12.72 -13.57 23.42
N GLN A 421 -13.36 -12.46 23.03
CA GLN A 421 -14.81 -12.31 23.14
C GLN A 421 -15.48 -12.70 21.82
N ASN A 422 -16.77 -13.00 21.89
CA ASN A 422 -17.61 -13.22 20.71
C ASN A 422 -17.78 -11.89 19.96
N ILE A 423 -17.41 -11.84 18.67
CA ILE A 423 -17.44 -10.61 17.87
C ILE A 423 -18.89 -10.11 17.64
N PRO A 424 -19.87 -10.95 17.23
CA PRO A 424 -21.26 -10.53 17.14
C PRO A 424 -21.81 -9.89 18.43
N GLU A 425 -21.61 -10.54 19.57
CA GLU A 425 -22.03 -10.01 20.88
C GLU A 425 -21.31 -8.70 21.24
N TYR A 426 -20.01 -8.62 20.95
CA TYR A 426 -19.23 -7.40 21.15
C TYR A 426 -19.77 -6.24 20.30
N CYS A 427 -20.07 -6.49 19.03
CA CYS A 427 -20.59 -5.46 18.12
C CYS A 427 -21.97 -4.97 18.58
N GLU A 428 -22.87 -5.89 18.97
CA GLU A 428 -24.18 -5.54 19.53
C GLU A 428 -24.02 -4.68 20.79
N ALA A 429 -23.17 -5.09 21.74
CA ALA A 429 -22.95 -4.40 23.00
C ALA A 429 -22.36 -2.98 22.83
N ASN A 430 -21.60 -2.74 21.77
CA ASN A 430 -20.95 -1.46 21.49
C ASN A 430 -21.70 -0.59 20.46
N GLY A 431 -22.83 -1.07 19.94
CA GLY A 431 -23.64 -0.36 18.94
C GLY A 431 -22.93 -0.22 17.60
N ILE A 432 -22.23 -1.27 17.17
CA ILE A 432 -21.51 -1.33 15.89
C ILE A 432 -22.42 -1.95 14.83
N ASP A 433 -22.62 -1.24 13.72
CA ASP A 433 -23.47 -1.65 12.59
C ASP A 433 -22.69 -1.88 11.28
N GLU A 434 -21.38 -1.67 11.29
CA GLU A 434 -20.48 -1.99 10.17
C GLU A 434 -19.29 -2.82 10.66
N VAL A 435 -18.99 -3.93 9.98
CA VAL A 435 -17.88 -4.83 10.30
C VAL A 435 -17.05 -5.04 9.03
N LEU A 436 -15.74 -4.83 9.13
CA LEU A 436 -14.79 -5.07 8.05
C LEU A 436 -13.79 -6.15 8.49
N PHE A 437 -13.72 -7.23 7.73
CA PHE A 437 -12.60 -8.15 7.78
C PHE A 437 -11.50 -7.66 6.81
N ILE A 438 -10.30 -7.41 7.32
CA ILE A 438 -9.14 -7.01 6.51
C ILE A 438 -7.97 -7.95 6.81
N ASN A 439 -7.60 -8.76 5.82
CA ASN A 439 -6.57 -9.78 5.96
C ASN A 439 -5.62 -9.77 4.76
N GLY A 440 -4.32 -9.84 5.03
CA GLY A 440 -3.34 -10.21 4.01
C GLY A 440 -3.65 -11.59 3.44
N VAL A 441 -3.34 -11.79 2.16
CA VAL A 441 -3.63 -13.04 1.46
C VAL A 441 -3.00 -14.26 2.13
N MET A 442 -1.87 -14.10 2.84
CA MET A 442 -1.24 -15.16 3.62
C MET A 442 -2.14 -15.64 4.75
N SER A 443 -2.65 -14.72 5.56
CA SER A 443 -3.56 -15.02 6.67
C SER A 443 -4.89 -15.57 6.18
N ALA A 444 -5.41 -15.02 5.07
CA ALA A 444 -6.61 -15.54 4.43
C ALA A 444 -6.46 -16.98 3.91
N ASN A 445 -5.24 -17.51 3.78
CA ASN A 445 -4.99 -18.87 3.27
C ASN A 445 -4.26 -19.78 4.28
N THR A 446 -4.19 -19.36 5.55
CA THR A 446 -3.48 -20.09 6.62
C THR A 446 -4.46 -20.64 7.64
N GLN A 447 -4.52 -21.97 7.78
CA GLN A 447 -5.53 -22.66 8.60
C GLN A 447 -5.55 -22.17 10.06
N ILE A 448 -4.38 -21.97 10.69
CA ILE A 448 -4.30 -21.51 12.08
C ILE A 448 -4.99 -20.14 12.24
N GLN A 449 -4.87 -19.25 11.27
CA GLN A 449 -5.52 -17.93 11.33
C GLN A 449 -7.04 -18.05 11.12
N LEU A 450 -7.48 -18.95 10.24
CA LEU A 450 -8.90 -19.27 10.08
C LEU A 450 -9.51 -19.87 11.36
N ASP A 451 -8.75 -20.72 12.05
CA ASP A 451 -9.16 -21.32 13.32
C ASP A 451 -9.26 -20.25 14.42
N SER A 452 -8.28 -19.34 14.51
CA SER A 452 -8.33 -18.19 15.42
C SER A 452 -9.56 -17.33 15.20
N MET A 453 -9.87 -16.97 13.94
CA MET A 453 -11.09 -16.23 13.60
C MET A 453 -12.36 -17.02 13.97
N SER A 454 -12.44 -18.30 13.61
CA SER A 454 -13.63 -19.12 13.83
C SER A 454 -13.97 -19.33 15.31
N ASN A 455 -13.01 -19.14 16.23
CA ASN A 455 -13.25 -19.22 17.68
C ASN A 455 -13.98 -17.99 18.26
N LEU A 456 -14.28 -16.98 17.45
CA LEU A 456 -14.86 -15.71 17.88
C LEU A 456 -16.36 -15.58 17.59
N PHE A 457 -17.08 -16.66 17.26
CA PHE A 457 -18.53 -16.66 17.06
C PHE A 457 -19.28 -17.92 17.49
#